data_AF-A0A7V0YV71-F1
#
_entry.id   AF-A0A7V0YV71-F1
#
_cell.length_a   1.000
_cell.length_b   1.000
_cell.length_c   1.000
_cell.angle_alpha   90.00
_cell.angle_beta   90.00
_cell.angle_gamma   90.00
#
_symmetry.space_group_name_H-M   'P 1'
#
loop_
_entity.id
_entity.type
_entity.pdbx_description
1 polymer ?
#
loop_
_entity_poly.entity_id
_entity_poly.type
_entity_poly.pdbx_seq_one_letter_code
_entity_poly.pdbx_strand_id
1 'polypeptide(L)'
;MRIIAGYRRLRRSRQIINVMVRNGFGGLMEMLRLRRIYRRGKQSEIGLVSPRAKRLRLAFEELGTTFIKMGQVLSTRMDLIPHDIFL
;
A
#
# COMPACT_ATOMS: atom_id res chain seq x y z
N MET A 1 28.27 5.30 -21.33
CA MET A 1 27.63 6.20 -20.35
C MET A 1 26.14 5.86 -20.23
N ARG A 2 25.67 5.61 -18.99
CA ARG A 2 24.26 5.54 -18.50
C ARG A 2 23.44 4.23 -18.71
N ILE A 3 23.90 3.13 -18.11
CA ILE A 3 23.00 2.05 -17.63
C ILE A 3 22.90 2.16 -16.10
N ILE A 4 22.27 3.22 -15.57
CA ILE A 4 22.10 3.37 -14.10
C ILE A 4 20.75 4.00 -13.70
N ALA A 5 19.68 3.81 -14.48
CA ALA A 5 18.35 4.34 -14.14
C ALA A 5 17.41 3.33 -13.45
N GLY A 6 17.73 2.02 -13.46
CA GLY A 6 16.86 0.97 -12.93
C GLY A 6 16.96 0.73 -11.41
N TYR A 7 18.13 0.95 -10.80
CA TYR A 7 18.40 0.54 -9.41
C TYR A 7 17.71 1.40 -8.35
N ARG A 8 17.41 2.68 -8.65
CA ARG A 8 16.76 3.60 -7.68
C ARG A 8 15.26 3.28 -7.49
N ARG A 9 14.63 2.63 -8.47
CA ARG A 9 13.19 2.29 -8.49
C ARG A 9 12.85 1.05 -7.64
N LEU A 10 13.82 0.16 -7.45
CA LEU A 10 13.67 -1.06 -6.65
C LEU A 10 13.58 -0.77 -5.13
N ARG A 11 14.31 0.24 -4.63
CA ARG A 11 14.16 0.68 -3.22
C ARG A 11 12.77 1.24 -2.94
N ARG A 12 12.23 2.05 -3.87
CA ARG A 12 10.90 2.67 -3.72
C ARG A 12 9.79 1.63 -3.77
N SER A 13 9.90 0.64 -4.65
CA SER A 13 8.93 -0.47 -4.74
C SER A 13 8.88 -1.28 -3.44
N ARG A 14 10.05 -1.59 -2.85
CA ARG A 14 10.12 -2.24 -1.54
C ARG A 14 9.52 -1.39 -0.41
N GLN A 15 9.75 -0.08 -0.44
CA GLN A 15 9.13 0.84 0.52
C GLN A 15 7.61 0.82 0.42
N ILE A 16 7.07 0.86 -0.82
CA ILE A 16 5.62 0.81 -1.05
C ILE A 16 5.02 -0.47 -0.46
N ILE A 17 5.60 -1.61 -0.79
CA ILE A 17 5.14 -2.91 -0.28
C ILE A 17 5.22 -2.96 1.25
N ASN A 18 6.31 -2.46 1.85
CA ASN A 18 6.48 -2.47 3.31
C ASN A 18 5.42 -1.62 4.03
N VAL A 19 5.16 -0.40 3.55
CA VAL A 19 4.12 0.47 4.10
C VAL A 19 2.74 -0.19 3.99
N MET A 20 2.41 -0.78 2.84
CA MET A 20 1.15 -1.50 2.65
C MET A 20 1.00 -2.67 3.62
N VAL A 21 2.06 -3.47 3.83
CA VAL A 21 2.05 -4.60 4.78
C VAL A 21 1.87 -4.12 6.22
N ARG A 22 2.57 -3.05 6.64
CA ARG A 22 2.47 -2.46 7.99
C ARG A 22 1.06 -1.96 8.30
N ASN A 23 0.37 -1.42 7.29
CA ASN A 23 -1.00 -0.92 7.38
C ASN A 23 -2.07 -2.01 7.21
N GLY A 24 -1.71 -3.31 7.20
CA GLY A 24 -2.69 -4.41 7.19
C GLY A 24 -3.03 -4.98 5.81
N PHE A 25 -2.39 -4.51 4.73
CA PHE A 25 -2.54 -5.07 3.37
C PHE A 25 -1.59 -6.25 3.10
N GLY A 26 -1.12 -6.94 4.14
CA GLY A 26 -0.26 -8.12 3.98
C GLY A 26 -0.93 -9.24 3.17
N GLY A 27 -2.25 -9.44 3.34
CA GLY A 27 -3.00 -10.44 2.57
C GLY A 27 -3.09 -10.12 1.08
N LEU A 28 -3.20 -8.83 0.71
CA LEU A 28 -3.18 -8.41 -0.69
C LEU A 28 -1.81 -8.69 -1.34
N MET A 29 -0.72 -8.51 -0.58
CA MET A 29 0.63 -8.85 -1.05
C MET A 29 0.84 -10.35 -1.19
N GLU A 30 0.17 -11.15 -0.37
CA GLU A 30 0.17 -12.61 -0.47
C GLU A 30 -0.57 -13.09 -1.72
N MET A 31 -1.73 -12.48 -2.03
CA MET A 31 -2.48 -12.72 -3.27
C MET A 31 -1.64 -12.41 -4.52
N LEU A 32 -0.85 -11.33 -4.48
CA LEU A 32 0.05 -10.92 -5.57
C LEU A 32 1.37 -11.73 -5.63
N ARG A 33 1.54 -12.76 -4.80
CA ARG A 33 2.77 -13.58 -4.70
C ARG A 33 4.05 -12.77 -4.41
N LEU A 34 3.92 -11.60 -3.78
CA LEU A 34 5.04 -10.71 -3.47
C LEU A 34 5.77 -11.08 -2.16
N ARG A 35 5.51 -12.29 -1.63
CA ARG A 35 6.05 -12.79 -0.36
C ARG A 35 7.57 -12.78 -0.27
N ARG A 36 8.28 -12.85 -1.41
CA ARG A 36 9.74 -12.79 -1.49
C ARG A 36 10.33 -11.38 -1.32
N ILE A 37 9.50 -10.33 -1.43
CA ILE A 37 9.96 -8.94 -1.49
C ILE A 37 9.85 -8.23 -0.14
N TYR A 38 8.99 -8.73 0.76
CA TYR A 38 8.79 -8.18 2.11
C TYR A 38 8.98 -9.27 3.18
N ARG A 39 9.50 -8.89 4.36
CA ARG A 39 9.46 -9.75 5.55
C ARG A 39 8.10 -9.56 6.21
N ARG A 40 7.40 -10.66 6.52
CA ARG A 40 6.16 -10.65 7.31
C ARG A 40 6.48 -10.10 8.71
N GLY A 41 6.44 -8.78 8.85
CA GLY A 41 6.56 -8.09 10.12
C GLY A 41 5.25 -8.17 10.89
N LYS A 42 5.29 -7.90 12.20
CA LYS A 42 4.09 -7.71 13.02
C LYS A 42 3.17 -6.71 12.31
N GLN A 43 2.02 -7.15 11.83
CA GLN A 43 0.97 -6.24 11.39
C GLN A 43 0.65 -5.35 12.58
N SER A 44 0.58 -4.03 12.36
CA SER A 44 0.18 -3.12 13.42
C SER A 44 -1.21 -3.52 13.90
N GLU A 45 -1.46 -3.50 15.21
CA GLU A 45 -2.79 -3.78 15.79
C GLU A 45 -3.84 -2.81 15.22
N ILE A 46 -3.43 -1.56 14.95
CA ILE A 46 -4.21 -0.54 14.24
C ILE A 46 -4.62 -1.02 12.83
N GLY A 47 -3.72 -1.72 12.14
CA GLY A 47 -3.92 -2.31 10.83
C GLY A 47 -4.81 -3.57 10.81
N LEU A 48 -5.21 -4.11 11.95
CA LEU A 48 -6.14 -5.25 12.03
C LEU A 48 -7.53 -4.84 12.53
N VAL A 49 -7.60 -3.84 13.41
CA VAL A 49 -8.84 -3.40 14.06
C VAL A 49 -9.56 -2.28 13.28
N SER A 50 -8.84 -1.52 12.43
CA SER A 50 -9.44 -0.41 11.68
C SER A 50 -10.09 -0.85 10.35
N PRO A 51 -11.16 -0.16 9.90
CA PRO A 51 -11.76 -0.36 8.58
C PRO A 51 -10.74 -0.24 7.44
N ARG A 52 -10.95 -1.00 6.36
CA ARG A 52 -10.03 -1.05 5.20
C ARG A 52 -9.76 0.33 4.63
N ALA A 53 -10.77 1.18 4.51
CA ALA A 53 -10.63 2.57 4.04
C ALA A 53 -9.66 3.39 4.90
N LYS A 54 -9.78 3.31 6.24
CA LYS A 54 -8.90 4.03 7.17
C LYS A 54 -7.45 3.57 7.04
N ARG A 55 -7.24 2.26 6.91
CA ARG A 55 -5.91 1.66 6.67
C ARG A 55 -5.31 2.11 5.35
N LEU A 56 -6.13 2.19 4.30
CA LEU A 56 -5.67 2.65 2.98
C LEU A 56 -5.25 4.12 3.01
N ARG A 57 -6.04 4.97 3.67
CA ARG A 57 -5.69 6.38 3.88
C ARG A 57 -4.34 6.52 4.59
N LEU A 58 -4.15 5.82 5.71
CA LEU A 58 -2.90 5.88 6.48
C LEU A 58 -1.70 5.40 5.64
N ALA A 59 -1.88 4.33 4.86
CA ALA A 59 -0.86 3.88 3.92
C ALA A 59 -0.53 4.95 2.88
N PHE A 60 -1.52 5.62 2.29
CA PHE A 60 -1.30 6.66 1.29
C PHE A 60 -0.64 7.92 1.86
N GLU A 61 -0.99 8.30 3.08
CA GLU A 61 -0.32 9.39 3.81
C GLU A 61 1.16 9.07 4.05
N GLU A 62 1.49 7.84 4.47
CA GLU A 62 2.87 7.40 4.70
C GLU A 62 3.68 7.27 3.39
N LEU A 63 3.03 6.92 2.27
CA LEU A 63 3.68 6.86 0.96
C LEU A 63 3.93 8.23 0.33
N GLY A 64 3.20 9.26 0.78
CA GLY A 64 3.38 10.66 0.44
C GLY A 64 2.48 11.18 -0.68
N THR A 65 2.75 12.42 -1.11
CA THR A 65 1.93 13.24 -2.03
C THR A 65 1.34 12.51 -3.25
N THR A 66 2.11 11.65 -3.92
CA THR A 66 1.61 10.90 -5.09
C THR A 66 0.44 9.98 -4.73
N PHE A 67 0.54 9.26 -3.61
CA PHE A 67 -0.50 8.34 -3.17
C PHE A 67 -1.68 9.08 -2.53
N ILE A 68 -1.44 10.22 -1.90
CA ILE A 68 -2.51 11.12 -1.45
C ILE A 68 -3.37 11.55 -2.64
N LYS A 69 -2.76 11.98 -3.76
CA LYS A 69 -3.51 12.33 -4.98
C LYS A 69 -4.25 11.14 -5.59
N MET A 70 -3.66 9.95 -5.57
CA MET A 70 -4.37 8.73 -5.99
C MET A 70 -5.58 8.45 -5.09
N GLY A 71 -5.44 8.62 -3.78
CA GLY A 71 -6.55 8.52 -2.82
C GLY A 71 -7.67 9.51 -3.14
N GLN A 72 -7.33 10.76 -3.48
CA GLN A 72 -8.31 11.77 -3.88
C GLN A 72 -9.09 11.35 -5.14
N VAL A 73 -8.41 10.83 -6.16
CA VAL A 73 -9.06 10.32 -7.38
C VAL A 73 -9.91 9.08 -7.09
N LEU A 74 -9.46 8.18 -6.22
CA LEU A 74 -10.27 7.03 -5.81
C LEU A 74 -11.51 7.45 -5.03
N SER A 75 -11.42 8.49 -4.19
CA SER A 75 -12.57 9.06 -3.47
C SER A 75 -13.62 9.66 -4.41
N THR A 76 -13.23 10.16 -5.59
CA THR A 76 -14.18 10.64 -6.61
C THR A 76 -14.71 9.52 -7.52
N ARG A 77 -14.13 8.32 -7.44
CA ARG A 77 -14.45 7.14 -8.25
C ARG A 77 -14.81 5.95 -7.38
N MET A 78 -15.89 6.11 -6.62
CA MET A 78 -16.42 5.06 -5.74
C MET A 78 -16.82 3.78 -6.49
N ASP A 79 -17.04 3.87 -7.81
CA ASP A 79 -17.24 2.72 -8.71
C ASP A 79 -16.04 1.76 -8.79
N LEU A 80 -14.84 2.26 -8.52
CA LEU A 80 -13.59 1.49 -8.58
C LEU A 80 -13.22 0.84 -7.24
N ILE A 81 -13.95 1.17 -6.17
CA ILE A 81 -13.67 0.69 -4.83
C ILE A 81 -14.62 -0.47 -4.51
N PRO A 82 -14.09 -1.68 -4.25
CA PRO A 82 -14.90 -2.81 -3.80
C PRO A 82 -15.73 -2.46 -2.57
N HIS A 83 -17.00 -2.89 -2.54
CA HIS A 83 -17.96 -2.52 -1.48
C HIS A 83 -17.49 -2.96 -0.07
N ASP A 84 -16.62 -3.96 0.01
CA ASP A 84 -15.98 -4.44 1.24
C ASP A 84 -14.98 -3.46 1.87
N ILE A 85 -14.63 -2.37 1.19
CA ILE A 85 -13.73 -1.34 1.73
C ILE A 85 -14.49 -0.27 2.52
N PHE A 86 -15.78 -0.06 2.23
CA PHE A 86 -16.63 0.94 2.87
C PHE A 86 -17.22 0.48 4.22
N LEU A 87 -17.24 -0.83 4.46
CA LEU A 87 -17.71 -1.48 5.70
C LEU A 87 -16.55 -1.74 6.67
#